data_AF-A0A0K2RTN8-F1
#
_entry.id   AF-A0A0K2RTN8-F1
#
_cell.length_a   1.000
_cell.length_b   1.000
_cell.length_c   1.000
_cell.angle_alpha   90.00
_cell.angle_beta   90.00
_cell.angle_gamma   90.00
#
_symmetry.space_group_name_H-M   'P 1'
#
loop_
_entity.id
_entity.type
_entity.pdbx_description
1 polymer ?
#
loop_
_entity_poly.entity_id
_entity_poly.type
_entity_poly.pdbx_seq_one_letter_code
_entity_poly.pdbx_strand_id
1 'polypeptide(L)'
;MSGGKVSASKSGSRYVQSRSAAGGSSQQRFARRRENQANALTEAVAGYAAAVFAGDSIEYLVLGGDTALSAAVLEEKALKEYSSRAKLAFLTVADPNATVLRRAAADACAVRIDVTDPL
;
A
#
# COMPACT_ATOMS: atom_id res chain seq x y z
N MET A 1 17.21 12.90 -7.82
CA MET A 1 16.86 11.65 -7.11
C MET A 1 17.28 11.76 -5.66
N SER A 2 16.41 11.43 -4.70
CA SER A 2 16.67 11.58 -3.25
C SER A 2 17.56 10.47 -2.65
N GLY A 3 17.97 9.47 -3.45
CA GLY A 3 18.85 8.39 -3.01
C GLY A 3 18.27 7.52 -1.90
N GLY A 4 16.99 7.17 -2.00
CA GLY A 4 16.28 6.37 -0.99
C GLY A 4 15.77 7.18 0.23
N LYS A 5 15.90 8.51 0.22
CA LYS A 5 15.31 9.38 1.24
C LYS A 5 13.86 9.72 0.88
N VAL A 6 12.98 9.66 1.89
CA VAL A 6 11.57 10.05 1.77
C VAL A 6 11.46 11.57 1.66
N SER A 7 10.86 12.08 0.58
CA SER A 7 10.58 13.51 0.37
C SER A 7 9.26 13.94 1.00
N ALA A 8 8.21 13.12 0.84
CA ALA A 8 6.90 13.30 1.43
C ALA A 8 6.31 11.94 1.81
N SER A 9 5.53 11.90 2.89
CA SER A 9 4.86 10.68 3.33
C SER A 9 3.62 10.98 4.14
N LYS A 10 2.62 10.10 4.03
CA LYS A 10 1.48 10.05 4.93
C LYS A 10 1.39 8.68 5.58
N SER A 11 1.41 8.65 6.92
CA SER A 11 1.12 7.45 7.71
C SER A 11 -0.02 7.75 8.71
N GLY A 12 -0.69 6.70 9.15
CA GLY A 12 -1.76 6.74 10.14
C GLY A 12 -2.43 5.38 10.28
N SER A 13 -3.17 5.19 11.35
CA SER A 13 -4.01 4.01 11.55
C SER A 13 -5.47 4.33 11.26
N ARG A 14 -6.17 3.38 10.65
CA ARG A 14 -7.64 3.36 10.58
C ARG A 14 -8.09 1.99 11.06
N TYR A 15 -9.07 1.98 11.96
CA TYR A 15 -9.61 0.74 12.48
C TYR A 15 -10.46 0.04 11.41
N VAL A 16 -10.12 -1.22 11.12
CA VAL A 16 -10.94 -2.13 10.32
C VAL A 16 -11.27 -3.34 11.18
N GLN A 17 -12.55 -3.66 11.28
CA GLN A 17 -13.05 -4.79 12.07
C GLN A 17 -12.56 -6.11 11.49
N SER A 18 -11.92 -6.92 12.33
CA SER A 18 -11.48 -8.28 11.98
C SER A 18 -12.67 -9.21 11.66
N ARG A 19 -12.37 -10.36 11.03
CA ARG A 19 -13.38 -11.38 10.73
C ARG A 19 -13.92 -11.99 12.03
N SER A 20 -15.24 -12.03 12.20
CA SER A 20 -15.89 -12.69 13.34
C SER A 20 -15.96 -14.19 13.10
N ALA A 21 -15.52 -15.00 14.08
CA ALA A 21 -15.52 -16.46 14.00
C ALA A 21 -16.89 -17.12 14.28
N ALA A 22 -17.92 -16.36 14.69
CA ALA A 22 -19.20 -16.91 15.15
C ALA A 22 -20.26 -17.01 14.02
N GLY A 23 -20.95 -18.16 13.94
CA GLY A 23 -22.13 -18.47 13.12
C GLY A 23 -23.37 -17.64 13.45
N GLY A 24 -24.15 -17.19 12.45
CA GLY A 24 -25.51 -16.66 12.68
C GLY A 24 -25.95 -15.51 11.76
N SER A 25 -27.21 -15.08 11.90
CA SER A 25 -27.84 -13.99 11.13
C SER A 25 -27.14 -12.63 11.28
N SER A 26 -26.33 -12.46 12.33
CA SER A 26 -25.46 -11.31 12.53
C SER A 26 -24.26 -11.28 11.59
N GLN A 27 -23.84 -12.42 11.02
CA GLN A 27 -22.70 -12.50 10.10
C GLN A 27 -22.89 -11.63 8.85
N GLN A 28 -24.09 -11.59 8.27
CA GLN A 28 -24.33 -10.82 7.06
C GLN A 28 -24.13 -9.31 7.31
N ARG A 29 -24.50 -8.81 8.49
CA ARG A 29 -24.26 -7.42 8.89
C ARG A 29 -22.77 -7.14 9.15
N PHE A 30 -22.04 -8.08 9.74
CA PHE A 30 -20.58 -7.96 9.93
C PHE A 30 -19.80 -8.02 8.62
N ALA A 31 -20.21 -8.87 7.68
CA ALA A 31 -19.61 -8.95 6.36
C ALA A 31 -19.75 -7.61 5.60
N ARG A 32 -20.98 -7.08 5.52
CA ARG A 32 -21.25 -5.77 4.89
C ARG A 32 -20.49 -4.62 5.54
N ARG A 33 -20.42 -4.59 6.88
CA ARG A 33 -19.64 -3.56 7.60
C ARG A 33 -18.16 -3.62 7.27
N ARG A 34 -17.59 -4.82 7.17
CA ARG A 34 -16.17 -5.00 6.82
C ARG A 34 -15.89 -4.57 5.39
N GLU A 35 -16.75 -4.94 4.46
CA GLU A 35 -16.65 -4.52 3.06
C GLU A 35 -16.71 -2.99 2.94
N ASN A 36 -17.68 -2.35 3.60
CA ASN A 36 -17.76 -0.89 3.65
C ASN A 36 -16.51 -0.25 4.28
N GLN A 37 -15.94 -0.86 5.32
CA GLN A 37 -14.70 -0.38 5.94
C GLN A 37 -13.48 -0.56 5.06
N ALA A 38 -13.39 -1.66 4.32
CA ALA A 38 -12.32 -1.90 3.35
C ALA A 38 -12.39 -0.88 2.21
N ASN A 39 -13.58 -0.64 1.64
CA ASN A 39 -13.78 0.37 0.59
C ASN A 39 -13.46 1.78 1.10
N ALA A 40 -13.91 2.13 2.31
CA ALA A 40 -13.58 3.42 2.92
C ALA A 40 -12.09 3.57 3.25
N LEU A 41 -11.38 2.45 3.46
CA LEU A 41 -9.94 2.46 3.65
C LEU A 41 -9.23 2.69 2.31
N THR A 42 -9.59 1.96 1.25
CA THR A 42 -8.95 2.09 -0.07
C THR A 42 -9.15 3.49 -0.64
N GLU A 43 -10.38 4.01 -0.60
CA GLU A 43 -10.71 5.37 -1.06
C GLU A 43 -9.87 6.43 -0.32
N ALA A 44 -9.78 6.33 1.00
CA ALA A 44 -9.02 7.30 1.80
C ALA A 44 -7.51 7.22 1.54
N VAL A 45 -6.95 6.01 1.44
CA VAL A 45 -5.52 5.82 1.13
C VAL A 45 -5.20 6.34 -0.27
N ALA A 46 -6.05 6.08 -1.25
CA ALA A 46 -5.90 6.60 -2.60
C ALA A 46 -5.93 8.14 -2.63
N GLY A 47 -6.84 8.76 -1.87
CA GLY A 47 -6.87 10.21 -1.70
C GLY A 47 -5.59 10.79 -1.10
N TYR A 48 -5.03 10.14 -0.07
CA TYR A 48 -3.75 10.57 0.51
C TYR A 48 -2.57 10.40 -0.45
N ALA A 49 -2.52 9.28 -1.17
CA ALA A 49 -1.47 9.03 -2.16
C ALA A 49 -1.54 10.06 -3.29
N ALA A 50 -2.72 10.34 -3.85
CA ALA A 50 -2.92 11.37 -4.86
C ALA A 50 -2.48 12.76 -4.35
N ALA A 51 -2.80 13.11 -3.10
CA ALA A 51 -2.36 14.37 -2.50
C ALA A 51 -0.84 14.46 -2.31
N VAL A 52 -0.18 13.34 -2.01
CA VAL A 52 1.29 13.27 -1.91
C VAL A 52 1.96 13.32 -3.27
N PHE A 53 1.36 12.72 -4.30
CA PHE A 53 1.90 12.70 -5.67
C PHE A 53 1.64 14.00 -6.44
N ALA A 54 0.65 14.78 -6.01
CA ALA A 54 0.26 16.01 -6.67
C ALA A 54 1.44 16.99 -6.80
N GLY A 55 1.75 17.36 -8.04
CA GLY A 55 2.85 18.30 -8.36
C GLY A 55 4.17 17.63 -8.72
N ASP A 56 4.30 16.31 -8.54
CA ASP A 56 5.49 15.54 -8.91
C ASP A 56 5.24 14.66 -10.16
N SER A 57 6.26 14.52 -11.01
CA SER A 57 6.22 13.57 -12.12
C SER A 57 6.57 12.17 -11.61
N ILE A 58 5.57 11.29 -11.49
CA ILE A 58 5.76 9.91 -11.04
C ILE A 58 6.04 9.00 -12.24
N GLU A 59 7.27 8.48 -12.33
CA GLU A 59 7.69 7.56 -13.39
C GLU A 59 7.44 6.09 -13.02
N TYR A 60 7.68 5.74 -11.75
CA TYR A 60 7.61 4.39 -11.24
C TYR A 60 6.76 4.31 -9.97
N LEU A 61 6.10 3.18 -9.77
CA LEU A 61 5.41 2.84 -8.53
C LEU A 61 6.04 1.61 -7.88
N VAL A 62 6.25 1.70 -6.58
CA VAL A 62 6.60 0.56 -5.73
C VAL A 62 5.41 0.31 -4.81
N LEU A 63 4.83 -0.88 -4.88
CA LEU A 63 3.76 -1.30 -3.98
C LEU A 63 4.36 -2.14 -2.85
N GLY A 64 3.68 -2.21 -1.71
CA GLY A 64 4.15 -3.04 -0.61
C GLY A 64 3.11 -3.27 0.48
N GLY A 65 3.34 -4.32 1.27
CA GLY A 65 2.48 -4.71 2.39
C GLY A 65 1.49 -5.79 1.97
N ASP A 66 0.20 -5.53 2.13
CA ASP A 66 -0.84 -6.45 1.68
C ASP A 66 -1.09 -6.27 0.17
N THR A 67 -0.86 -7.34 -0.61
CA THR A 67 -0.96 -7.31 -2.08
C THR A 67 -2.37 -6.99 -2.55
N ALA A 68 -3.40 -7.55 -1.91
CA ALA A 68 -4.78 -7.35 -2.32
C ALA A 68 -5.24 -5.92 -2.03
N LEU A 69 -4.91 -5.40 -0.84
CA LEU A 69 -5.20 -4.02 -0.45
C LEU A 69 -4.46 -3.02 -1.33
N SER A 70 -3.18 -3.27 -1.63
CA SER A 70 -2.37 -2.40 -2.50
C SER A 70 -2.92 -2.36 -3.92
N ALA A 71 -3.38 -3.50 -4.45
CA ALA A 71 -4.04 -3.56 -5.75
C ALA A 71 -5.37 -2.77 -5.74
N ALA A 72 -6.21 -2.99 -4.73
CA ALA A 72 -7.49 -2.29 -4.60
C ALA A 72 -7.32 -0.77 -4.47
N VAL A 73 -6.33 -0.29 -3.71
CA VAL A 73 -5.99 1.14 -3.63
C VAL A 73 -5.65 1.70 -5.02
N LEU A 74 -4.91 0.96 -5.85
CA LEU A 74 -4.49 1.42 -7.17
C LEU A 74 -5.65 1.45 -8.19
N GLU A 75 -6.74 0.72 -7.93
CA GLU A 75 -7.96 0.73 -8.74
C GLU A 75 -8.85 1.95 -8.44
N GLU A 76 -8.60 2.67 -7.34
CA GLU A 76 -9.38 3.83 -6.96
C GLU A 76 -9.26 4.97 -7.97
N LYS A 77 -10.38 5.69 -8.19
CA LYS A 77 -10.48 6.77 -9.18
C LYS A 77 -9.40 7.86 -8.98
N ALA A 78 -9.07 8.16 -7.72
CA ALA A 78 -8.06 9.16 -7.37
C ALA A 78 -6.65 8.80 -7.87
N LEU A 79 -6.36 7.51 -8.11
CA LEU A 79 -5.07 7.04 -8.59
C LEU A 79 -5.05 6.63 -10.06
N LYS A 80 -6.13 6.88 -10.81
CA LYS A 80 -6.26 6.46 -12.22
C LYS A 80 -5.12 6.94 -13.13
N GLU A 81 -4.55 8.12 -12.87
CA GLU A 81 -3.43 8.67 -13.64
C GLU A 81 -2.05 8.05 -13.29
N TYR A 82 -1.98 7.36 -12.16
CA TYR A 82 -0.79 6.67 -11.68
C TYR A 82 -0.85 5.16 -11.91
N SER A 83 -2.05 4.58 -12.06
CA SER A 83 -2.22 3.12 -12.16
C SER A 83 -1.54 2.49 -13.39
N SER A 84 -1.29 3.28 -14.44
CA SER A 84 -0.59 2.89 -15.66
C SER A 84 0.94 3.02 -15.59
N ARG A 85 1.50 3.56 -14.49
CA ARG A 85 2.95 3.72 -14.34
C ARG A 85 3.64 2.37 -14.20
N ALA A 86 4.92 2.33 -14.56
CA ALA A 86 5.73 1.14 -14.44
C ALA A 86 5.84 0.72 -12.97
N LYS A 87 5.47 -0.53 -12.69
CA LYS A 87 5.51 -1.09 -11.34
C LYS A 87 6.84 -1.78 -11.12
N LEU A 88 7.54 -1.40 -10.06
CA LEU A 88 8.73 -2.08 -9.58
C LEU A 88 8.34 -3.26 -8.69
N ALA A 89 9.35 -4.00 -8.22
CA ALA A 89 9.14 -5.16 -7.37
C ALA A 89 8.37 -4.81 -6.09
N PHE A 90 7.40 -5.66 -5.76
CA PHE A 90 6.60 -5.51 -4.56
C PHE A 90 7.45 -5.67 -3.30
N LEU A 91 7.28 -4.78 -2.33
CA LEU A 91 7.99 -4.82 -1.05
C LEU A 91 7.14 -5.46 0.03
N THR A 92 7.60 -6.59 0.56
CA THR A 92 7.00 -7.19 1.74
C THR A 92 7.36 -6.35 2.96
N VAL A 93 6.40 -5.55 3.44
CA VAL A 93 6.54 -4.75 4.66
C VAL A 93 5.65 -5.31 5.75
N ALA A 94 6.16 -5.38 6.98
CA ALA A 94 5.44 -5.95 8.11
C ALA A 94 4.42 -4.97 8.70
N ASP A 95 4.89 -3.97 9.46
CA ASP A 95 4.05 -2.94 10.06
C ASP A 95 4.20 -1.62 9.27
N PRO A 96 3.19 -1.16 8.53
CA PRO A 96 3.28 0.00 7.63
C PRO A 96 3.31 1.33 8.39
N ASN A 97 4.37 1.53 9.17
CA ASN A 97 4.67 2.74 9.92
C ASN A 97 5.76 3.58 9.24
N ALA A 98 6.02 4.78 9.75
CA ALA A 98 6.98 5.71 9.16
C ALA A 98 8.43 5.17 9.13
N THR A 99 8.82 4.33 10.09
CA THR A 99 10.15 3.71 10.11
C THR A 99 10.28 2.68 8.99
N VAL A 100 9.26 1.84 8.81
CA VAL A 100 9.22 0.85 7.73
C VAL A 100 9.16 1.52 6.36
N LEU A 101 8.42 2.63 6.21
CA LEU A 101 8.39 3.39 4.96
C LEU A 101 9.76 3.94 4.57
N ARG A 102 10.53 4.48 5.53
CA ARG A 102 11.91 4.95 5.27
C ARG A 102 12.81 3.80 4.80
N ARG A 103 12.66 2.62 5.40
CA ARG A 103 13.41 1.44 4.99
C ARG A 103 13.02 0.97 3.59
N ALA A 104 11.72 0.91 3.30
CA ALA A 104 11.19 0.57 1.99
C ALA A 104 11.69 1.51 0.88
N ALA A 105 11.78 2.82 1.16
CA ALA A 105 12.35 3.78 0.22
C ALA A 105 13.85 3.51 -0.08
N ALA A 106 14.62 3.12 0.93
CA ALA A 106 16.02 2.72 0.73
C ALA A 106 16.12 1.41 -0.07
N ASP A 107 15.31 0.40 0.27
CA ASP A 107 15.31 -0.90 -0.39
C ASP A 107 14.84 -0.79 -1.86
N ALA A 108 13.89 0.11 -2.16
CA ALA A 108 13.44 0.39 -3.52
C ALA A 108 14.55 0.96 -4.43
N CYS A 109 15.55 1.62 -3.85
CA CYS A 109 16.72 2.14 -4.56
C CYS A 109 17.93 1.20 -4.51
N ALA A 110 17.83 0.05 -3.84
CA ALA A 110 18.94 -0.88 -3.68
C ALA A 110 19.05 -1.88 -4.84
N VAL A 111 20.26 -2.39 -5.06
CA VAL A 111 20.50 -3.52 -5.96
C VAL A 111 20.31 -4.82 -5.16
N ARG A 112 19.48 -5.73 -5.66
CA ARG A 112 19.34 -7.07 -5.10
C ARG A 112 20.46 -7.97 -5.64
N ILE A 113 21.14 -8.66 -4.73
CA ILE A 113 22.21 -9.62 -5.03
C ILE A 113 21.77 -10.96 -4.48
N ASP A 114 21.53 -11.93 -5.35
CA ASP A 114 21.32 -13.32 -4.95
C ASP A 114 22.67 -14.03 -4.91
N VAL A 115 23.05 -14.52 -3.73
CA VAL A 115 24.29 -15.27 -3.53
C VAL A 115 23.93 -16.75 -3.49
N THR A 116 24.48 -17.53 -4.41
CA THR A 116 24.31 -18.99 -4.49
C THR A 116 25.63 -19.68 -4.21
N ASP A 117 25.61 -20.73 -3.40
CA ASP A 117 26.79 -21.57 -3.24
C ASP A 117 27.08 -22.33 -4.54
N PRO A 118 28.36 -22.50 -4.91
CA PRO A 118 28.73 -23.33 -6.04
C PRO A 118 28.32 -24.79 -5.76
N LEU A 119 27.83 -25.45 -6.81
CA LEU A 119 27.50 -26.88 -6.81
C LEU A 119 28.73 -27.75 -6.53
#